data_AF-A0A849Q9Z4-F1
#
_entry.id   AF-A0A849Q9Z4-F1
#
_cell.length_a   1.000
_cell.length_b   1.000
_cell.length_c   1.000
_cell.angle_alpha   90.00
_cell.angle_beta   90.00
_cell.angle_gamma   90.00
#
_symmetry.space_group_name_H-M   'P 1'
#
loop_
_entity.id
_entity.type
_entity.pdbx_description
1 polymer ?
#
loop_
_entity_poly.entity_id
_entity_poly.type
_entity_poly.pdbx_seq_one_letter_code
_entity_poly.pdbx_strand_id
1 'polypeptide(L)'
;IFELMCRSIFNGGFNSSILSESWSELRGEFNEFDVIEVNNFKNLTMQQLFERFQSFKNYGKIIACIQNAKVFMEIQKKHGDFSRYLENFNEFEGIVKDLKSNFNYLGSATVYEFLREIGYDSAKPDVHLRRIMYRLGLLENDKDNHTNRSKIHETSKKIALAVGTKVSVVDAVFWLYGSGSTEYVQYGICTNNKPKCNECELKTMCKYTPP
;
A
#
# COMPACT_ATOMS: atom_id res chain seq x y z
N ILE A 1 0.87 15.45 -1.34
CA ILE A 1 0.29 14.22 -1.95
C ILE A 1 1.20 13.64 -3.02
N PHE A 2 1.58 14.39 -4.06
CA PHE A 2 2.45 13.86 -5.13
C PHE A 2 3.79 13.30 -4.60
N GLU A 3 4.47 14.02 -3.71
CA GLU A 3 5.66 13.51 -3.03
C GLU A 3 5.45 12.14 -2.37
N LEU A 4 4.35 11.96 -1.63
CA LEU A 4 4.04 10.71 -0.91
C LEU A 4 3.77 9.55 -1.89
N MET A 5 3.23 9.86 -3.08
CA MET A 5 3.12 8.89 -4.17
C MET A 5 4.51 8.45 -4.65
N CYS A 6 5.40 9.41 -4.93
CA CYS A 6 6.78 9.13 -5.31
C CYS A 6 7.51 8.32 -4.23
N ARG A 7 7.35 8.71 -2.95
CA ARG A 7 7.92 7.99 -1.81
C ARG A 7 7.48 6.53 -1.76
N SER A 8 6.19 6.28 -1.99
CA SER A 8 5.64 4.93 -2.04
C SER A 8 6.25 4.11 -3.19
N ILE A 9 6.43 4.73 -4.37
CA ILE A 9 7.12 4.11 -5.51
C ILE A 9 8.55 3.73 -5.13
N PHE A 10 9.30 4.64 -4.50
CA PHE A 10 10.66 4.36 -4.05
C PHE A 10 10.73 3.30 -2.96
N ASN A 11 9.82 3.29 -1.98
CA ASN A 11 9.72 2.25 -0.95
C ASN A 11 9.50 0.84 -1.54
N GLY A 12 8.76 0.72 -2.64
CA GLY A 12 8.49 -0.58 -3.27
C GLY A 12 9.76 -1.28 -3.77
N GLY A 13 10.34 -2.19 -2.98
CA GLY A 13 11.55 -2.93 -3.32
C GLY A 13 12.87 -2.25 -2.94
N PHE A 14 12.86 -1.24 -2.07
CA PHE A 14 14.05 -0.72 -1.40
C PHE A 14 14.06 -1.11 0.07
N ASN A 15 15.25 -1.14 0.69
CA ASN A 15 15.36 -1.15 2.14
C ASN A 15 14.90 0.22 2.67
N SER A 16 13.88 0.22 3.53
CA SER A 16 13.23 1.42 4.04
C SER A 16 14.17 2.32 4.86
N SER A 17 15.18 1.76 5.55
CA SER A 17 16.14 2.57 6.32
C SER A 17 16.99 3.42 5.39
N ILE A 18 17.52 2.80 4.33
CA ILE A 18 18.34 3.46 3.31
C ILE A 18 17.53 4.56 2.61
N LEU A 19 16.27 4.29 2.25
CA LEU A 19 15.45 5.32 1.62
C LEU A 19 15.24 6.53 2.56
N SER A 20 15.06 6.30 3.87
CA SER A 20 14.85 7.41 4.81
C SER A 20 16.06 8.33 4.89
N GLU A 21 17.26 7.77 4.87
CA GLU A 21 18.52 8.51 4.92
C GLU A 21 18.75 9.31 3.64
N SER A 22 18.39 8.75 2.48
CA SER A 22 18.56 9.40 1.17
C SER A 22 17.37 10.26 0.74
N TRP A 23 16.28 10.33 1.52
CA TRP A 23 15.05 11.00 1.06
C TRP A 23 15.22 12.51 0.89
N SER A 24 15.98 13.17 1.77
CA SER A 24 16.25 14.61 1.68
C SER A 24 17.03 14.98 0.42
N GLU A 25 17.99 14.15 0.03
CA GLU A 25 18.75 14.34 -1.22
C GLU A 25 17.82 14.16 -2.43
N LEU A 26 17.03 13.08 -2.44
CA LEU A 26 16.08 12.81 -3.53
C LEU A 26 15.06 13.94 -3.68
N ARG A 27 14.57 14.48 -2.56
CA ARG A 27 13.67 15.64 -2.52
C ARG A 27 14.30 16.87 -3.19
N GLY A 28 15.56 17.17 -2.92
CA GLY A 28 16.30 18.22 -3.62
C GLY A 28 16.42 17.96 -5.12
N GLU A 29 16.78 16.73 -5.51
CA GLU A 29 16.87 16.34 -6.92
C GLU A 29 15.52 16.36 -7.65
N PHE A 30 14.41 16.21 -6.93
CA PHE A 30 13.06 16.37 -7.48
C PHE A 30 12.48 17.79 -7.33
N ASN A 31 13.29 18.81 -7.01
CA ASN A 31 12.82 20.19 -6.79
C ASN A 31 11.66 20.23 -5.79
N GLU A 32 11.85 19.65 -4.60
CA GLU A 32 10.82 19.52 -3.55
C GLU A 32 9.56 18.75 -3.99
N PHE A 33 9.67 17.94 -5.05
CA PHE A 33 8.55 17.27 -5.70
C PHE A 33 7.44 18.23 -6.14
N ASP A 34 7.79 19.46 -6.55
CA ASP A 34 6.84 20.31 -7.26
C ASP A 34 6.42 19.61 -8.57
N VAL A 35 5.12 19.35 -8.71
CA VAL A 35 4.61 18.51 -9.80
C VAL A 35 4.85 19.11 -11.18
N ILE A 36 4.89 20.44 -11.28
CA ILE A 36 5.13 21.15 -12.55
C ILE A 36 6.60 21.03 -12.91
N GLU A 37 7.50 21.30 -11.95
CA GLU A 37 8.94 21.14 -12.12
C GLU A 37 9.32 19.70 -12.50
N VAL A 38 8.78 18.71 -11.78
CA VAL A 38 9.05 17.30 -12.06
C VAL A 38 8.52 16.88 -13.44
N ASN A 39 7.35 17.37 -13.86
CA ASN A 39 6.85 17.13 -15.22
C ASN A 39 7.72 17.78 -16.31
N ASN A 40 8.41 18.89 -16.01
CA ASN A 40 9.33 19.53 -16.95
C ASN A 40 10.61 18.72 -17.18
N PHE A 41 10.96 17.78 -16.29
CA PHE A 41 12.09 16.88 -16.49
C PHE A 41 11.95 15.96 -17.69
N LYS A 42 10.76 15.82 -18.28
CA LYS A 42 10.56 15.13 -19.57
C LYS A 42 11.32 15.76 -20.74
N ASN A 43 11.74 17.02 -20.58
CA ASN A 43 12.53 17.75 -21.57
C ASN A 43 14.05 17.52 -21.39
N LEU A 44 14.46 16.87 -20.31
CA LEU A 44 15.86 16.51 -20.07
C LEU A 44 16.23 15.29 -20.92
N THR A 45 17.48 15.27 -21.39
CA THR A 45 18.06 14.08 -22.00
C THR A 45 18.32 13.01 -20.94
N MET A 46 18.47 11.75 -21.38
CA MET A 46 18.85 10.68 -20.46
C MET A 46 20.16 10.98 -19.73
N GLN A 47 21.16 11.54 -20.41
CA GLN A 47 22.43 11.94 -19.79
C GLN A 47 22.22 12.95 -18.66
N GLN A 48 21.41 13.98 -18.87
CA GLN A 48 21.09 14.96 -17.84
C GLN A 48 20.38 14.32 -16.64
N LEU A 49 19.48 13.36 -16.88
CA LEU A 49 18.84 12.60 -15.80
C LEU A 49 19.85 11.72 -15.05
N PHE A 50 20.80 11.09 -15.74
CA PHE A 50 21.88 10.33 -15.11
C PHE A 50 22.77 11.20 -14.22
N GLU A 51 23.17 12.37 -14.72
CA GLU A 51 24.01 13.32 -13.97
C GLU A 51 23.29 13.85 -12.72
N ARG A 52 22.02 14.21 -12.87
CA ARG A 52 21.18 14.71 -11.78
C ARG A 52 20.93 13.65 -10.70
N PHE A 53 20.50 12.46 -11.10
CA PHE A 53 20.12 11.39 -10.17
C PHE A 53 21.22 10.34 -9.96
N GLN A 54 22.49 10.72 -10.07
CA GLN A 54 23.63 9.79 -10.00
C GLN A 54 23.66 8.94 -8.71
N SER A 55 23.23 9.51 -7.58
CA SER A 55 23.12 8.83 -6.29
C SER A 55 21.99 7.79 -6.25
N PHE A 56 21.02 7.88 -7.16
CA PHE A 56 19.81 7.06 -7.20
C PHE A 56 19.76 6.20 -8.47
N LYS A 57 20.36 5.01 -8.40
CA LYS A 57 20.51 4.10 -9.56
C LYS A 57 19.22 3.45 -10.07
N ASN A 58 18.05 3.77 -9.50
CA ASN A 58 16.76 3.24 -9.96
C ASN A 58 16.06 4.19 -10.93
N TYR A 59 16.63 4.31 -12.12
CA TYR A 59 16.14 5.19 -13.19
C TYR A 59 14.72 4.85 -13.64
N GLY A 60 14.31 3.58 -13.56
CA GLY A 60 12.92 3.19 -13.88
C GLY A 60 11.90 3.92 -12.99
N LYS A 61 12.19 4.04 -11.68
CA LYS A 61 11.33 4.79 -10.75
C LYS A 61 11.39 6.29 -10.94
N ILE A 62 12.56 6.82 -11.29
CA ILE A 62 12.72 8.25 -11.59
C ILE A 62 11.86 8.62 -12.80
N ILE A 63 12.01 7.89 -13.90
CA ILE A 63 11.20 8.07 -15.12
C ILE A 63 9.71 7.89 -14.81
N ALA A 64 9.34 6.90 -13.99
CA ALA A 64 7.95 6.71 -13.56
C ALA A 64 7.41 7.93 -12.81
N CYS A 65 8.18 8.53 -11.89
CA CYS A 65 7.76 9.74 -11.18
C CYS A 65 7.53 10.92 -12.13
N ILE A 66 8.43 11.11 -13.11
CA ILE A 66 8.30 12.15 -14.15
C ILE A 66 7.03 11.94 -14.99
N GLN A 67 6.77 10.71 -15.43
CA GLN A 67 5.55 10.37 -16.19
C GLN A 67 4.29 10.53 -15.35
N ASN A 68 4.35 10.13 -14.08
CA ASN A 68 3.24 10.24 -13.14
C ASN A 68 2.91 11.70 -12.80
N ALA A 69 3.88 12.61 -12.80
CA ALA A 69 3.64 14.04 -12.62
C ALA A 69 2.66 14.59 -13.67
N LYS A 70 2.82 14.16 -14.94
CA LYS A 70 1.88 14.52 -16.01
C LYS A 70 0.46 14.04 -15.72
N VAL A 71 0.30 12.75 -15.38
CA VAL A 71 -1.01 12.15 -15.07
C VAL A 71 -1.65 12.83 -13.85
N PHE A 72 -0.85 13.13 -12.82
CA PHE A 72 -1.28 13.82 -11.62
C PHE A 72 -1.84 15.22 -11.94
N MET A 73 -1.14 16.00 -12.77
CA MET A 73 -1.58 17.32 -13.23
C MET A 73 -2.88 17.24 -14.06
N GLU A 74 -3.01 16.24 -14.93
CA GLU A 74 -4.24 16.02 -15.73
C GLU A 74 -5.45 15.72 -14.83
N ILE A 75 -5.25 14.92 -13.79
CA ILE A 75 -6.27 14.66 -12.75
C ILE A 75 -6.64 15.94 -12.01
N GLN A 76 -5.66 16.72 -11.54
CA GLN A 76 -5.93 18.00 -10.87
C GLN A 76 -6.70 18.95 -11.78
N LYS A 77 -6.35 19.03 -13.06
CA LYS A 77 -7.08 19.87 -14.03
C LYS A 77 -8.54 19.44 -14.18
N LYS A 78 -8.82 18.14 -14.16
CA LYS A 78 -10.17 17.59 -14.34
C LYS A 78 -11.03 17.65 -13.08
N HIS A 79 -10.44 17.46 -11.90
CA HIS A 79 -11.17 17.29 -10.63
C HIS A 79 -10.94 18.45 -9.64
N GLY A 80 -10.12 19.44 -9.98
CA GLY A 80 -9.69 20.56 -9.14
C GLY A 80 -8.42 20.24 -8.35
N ASP A 81 -8.44 19.15 -7.57
CA ASP A 81 -7.28 18.64 -6.86
C ASP A 81 -7.30 17.11 -6.77
N PHE A 82 -6.20 16.53 -6.28
CA PHE A 82 -6.07 15.08 -6.21
C PHE A 82 -6.96 14.45 -5.13
N SER A 83 -7.22 15.15 -4.02
CA SER A 83 -8.08 14.65 -2.94
C SER A 83 -9.53 14.51 -3.43
N ARG A 84 -10.06 15.54 -4.10
CA ARG A 84 -11.40 15.51 -4.74
C ARG A 84 -11.52 14.41 -5.76
N TYR A 85 -10.45 14.13 -6.50
CA TYR A 85 -10.43 13.00 -7.40
C TYR A 85 -10.64 11.67 -6.66
N LEU A 86 -9.95 11.44 -5.54
CA LEU A 86 -10.11 10.23 -4.72
C LEU A 86 -11.48 10.14 -4.03
N GLU A 87 -12.13 11.27 -3.73
CA GLU A 87 -13.48 11.33 -3.16
C GLU A 87 -14.59 10.88 -4.13
N ASN A 88 -14.33 10.86 -5.44
CA ASN A 88 -15.33 10.44 -6.45
C ASN A 88 -15.56 8.92 -6.52
N PHE A 89 -14.84 8.14 -5.72
CA PHE A 89 -14.96 6.68 -5.73
C PHE A 89 -15.90 6.20 -4.62
N ASN A 90 -16.86 5.35 -4.99
CA ASN A 90 -17.82 4.76 -4.04
C ASN A 90 -17.17 3.67 -3.15
N GLU A 91 -16.13 3.02 -3.65
CA GLU A 91 -15.47 1.90 -2.97
C GLU A 91 -13.94 2.06 -2.97
N PHE A 92 -13.31 1.60 -1.90
CA PHE A 92 -11.87 1.72 -1.72
C PHE A 92 -11.07 0.92 -2.75
N GLU A 93 -11.51 -0.30 -3.09
CA GLU A 93 -10.80 -1.10 -4.12
C GLU A 93 -10.95 -0.47 -5.52
N GLY A 94 -11.98 0.35 -5.75
CA GLY A 94 -12.13 1.18 -6.95
C GLY A 94 -10.99 2.20 -7.07
N ILE A 95 -10.64 2.87 -5.97
CA ILE A 95 -9.47 3.76 -5.89
C ILE A 95 -8.19 2.96 -6.21
N VAL A 96 -8.03 1.79 -5.57
CA VAL A 96 -6.84 0.95 -5.75
C VAL A 96 -6.66 0.53 -7.21
N LYS A 97 -7.75 0.10 -7.85
CA LYS A 97 -7.78 -0.32 -9.26
C LYS A 97 -7.43 0.83 -10.18
N ASP A 98 -8.02 2.00 -9.97
CA ASP A 98 -7.82 3.17 -10.83
C ASP A 98 -6.38 3.69 -10.75
N LEU A 99 -5.85 3.88 -9.53
CA LEU A 99 -4.46 4.31 -9.32
C LEU A 99 -3.47 3.33 -9.95
N LYS A 100 -3.69 2.02 -9.80
CA LYS A 100 -2.85 0.99 -10.43
C LYS A 100 -2.88 1.04 -11.95
N SER A 101 -4.02 1.41 -12.54
CA SER A 101 -4.18 1.48 -13.99
C SER A 101 -3.57 2.74 -14.59
N ASN A 102 -3.64 3.85 -13.87
CA ASN A 102 -3.29 5.17 -14.41
C ASN A 102 -1.85 5.61 -14.11
N PHE A 103 -1.23 5.04 -13.07
CA PHE A 103 0.11 5.44 -12.62
C PHE A 103 1.15 4.33 -12.77
N ASN A 104 2.34 4.71 -13.22
CA ASN A 104 3.48 3.82 -13.34
C ASN A 104 4.03 3.45 -11.96
N TYR A 105 4.48 2.20 -11.82
CA TYR A 105 5.06 1.66 -10.57
C TYR A 105 4.12 1.67 -9.33
N LEU A 106 2.82 1.92 -9.52
CA LEU A 106 1.82 1.77 -8.47
C LEU A 106 1.15 0.39 -8.53
N GLY A 107 1.91 -0.66 -8.17
CA GLY A 107 1.33 -1.98 -7.90
C GLY A 107 0.39 -1.95 -6.68
N SER A 108 -0.45 -2.98 -6.50
CA SER A 108 -1.46 -2.98 -5.42
C SER A 108 -0.84 -2.69 -4.05
N ALA A 109 0.24 -3.39 -3.66
CA ALA A 109 0.91 -3.15 -2.39
C ALA A 109 1.39 -1.70 -2.21
N THR A 110 1.91 -1.08 -3.27
CA THR A 110 2.37 0.31 -3.29
C THR A 110 1.21 1.29 -3.19
N VAL A 111 0.07 0.99 -3.82
CA VAL A 111 -1.13 1.83 -3.72
C VAL A 111 -1.70 1.81 -2.30
N TYR A 112 -1.80 0.64 -1.67
CA TYR A 112 -2.23 0.56 -0.26
C TYR A 112 -1.30 1.37 0.66
N GLU A 113 0.01 1.35 0.40
CA GLU A 113 0.97 2.16 1.15
C GLU A 113 0.75 3.66 0.94
N PHE A 114 0.68 4.09 -0.32
CA PHE A 114 0.41 5.48 -0.68
C PHE A 114 -0.89 6.01 -0.05
N LEU A 115 -1.98 5.24 -0.14
CA LEU A 115 -3.26 5.64 0.43
C LEU A 115 -3.18 5.80 1.94
N ARG A 116 -2.45 4.93 2.65
CA ARG A 116 -2.22 5.05 4.10
C ARG A 116 -1.37 6.28 4.45
N GLU A 117 -0.32 6.57 3.69
CA GLU A 117 0.52 7.76 3.87
C GLU A 117 -0.26 9.08 3.73
N ILE A 118 -1.30 9.11 2.87
CA ILE A 118 -2.18 10.27 2.72
C ILE A 118 -3.41 10.23 3.64
N GLY A 119 -3.49 9.26 4.56
CA GLY A 119 -4.49 9.23 5.63
C GLY A 119 -5.70 8.31 5.42
N TYR A 120 -5.75 7.49 4.37
CA TYR A 120 -6.82 6.51 4.22
C TYR A 120 -6.64 5.34 5.19
N ASP A 121 -7.63 5.15 6.05
CA ASP A 121 -7.72 4.00 6.94
C ASP A 121 -8.21 2.77 6.17
N SER A 122 -7.30 1.80 5.96
CA SER A 122 -7.55 0.60 5.18
C SER A 122 -6.78 -0.60 5.69
N ALA A 123 -7.32 -1.79 5.41
CA ALA A 123 -6.63 -3.04 5.66
C ALA A 123 -5.97 -3.52 4.37
N LYS A 124 -4.69 -3.88 4.43
CA LYS A 124 -3.98 -4.40 3.27
C LYS A 124 -4.34 -5.87 3.13
N PRO A 125 -4.89 -6.31 1.99
CA PRO A 125 -5.34 -7.69 1.81
C PRO A 125 -4.15 -8.61 1.55
N ASP A 126 -3.26 -8.75 2.53
CA ASP A 126 -2.04 -9.56 2.43
C ASP A 126 -2.31 -11.06 2.64
N VAL A 127 -1.24 -11.86 2.56
CA VAL A 127 -1.35 -13.32 2.70
C VAL A 127 -1.85 -13.77 4.08
N HIS A 128 -1.60 -12.99 5.14
CA HIS A 128 -2.02 -13.31 6.51
C HIS A 128 -3.50 -13.01 6.68
N LEU A 129 -3.92 -11.79 6.29
CA LEU A 129 -5.30 -11.35 6.41
C LEU A 129 -6.24 -12.22 5.56
N ARG A 130 -5.86 -12.51 4.30
CA ARG A 130 -6.62 -13.43 3.43
C ARG A 130 -6.76 -14.82 4.04
N ARG A 131 -5.66 -15.41 4.51
CA ARG A 131 -5.66 -16.75 5.12
C ARG A 131 -6.52 -16.79 6.37
N ILE A 132 -6.36 -15.83 7.28
CA ILE A 132 -7.10 -15.81 8.54
C ILE A 132 -8.60 -15.64 8.26
N MET A 133 -8.99 -14.67 7.44
CA MET A 133 -10.40 -14.46 7.12
C MET A 133 -11.03 -15.65 6.38
N TYR A 134 -10.28 -16.32 5.49
CA TYR A 134 -10.72 -17.58 4.89
C TYR A 134 -10.93 -18.69 5.94
N ARG A 135 -9.96 -18.90 6.84
CA ARG A 135 -10.05 -19.92 7.91
C ARG A 135 -11.19 -19.64 8.90
N LEU A 136 -11.54 -18.38 9.13
CA LEU A 136 -12.71 -17.98 9.92
C LEU A 136 -14.03 -18.11 9.14
N GLY A 137 -14.00 -18.44 7.85
CA GLY A 137 -15.18 -18.54 7.00
C GLY A 137 -15.78 -17.20 6.59
N LEU A 138 -15.00 -16.12 6.66
CA LEU A 138 -15.38 -14.78 6.22
C LEU A 138 -15.13 -14.58 4.71
N LEU A 139 -14.23 -15.40 4.14
CA LEU A 139 -13.98 -15.51 2.70
C LEU A 139 -14.27 -16.93 2.21
N GLU A 140 -14.61 -17.08 0.93
CA GLU A 140 -14.82 -18.39 0.29
C GLU A 140 -13.51 -19.10 -0.07
N ASN A 141 -12.44 -18.32 -0.30
CA ASN A 141 -11.08 -18.78 -0.56
C ASN A 141 -10.10 -17.65 -0.19
N ASP A 142 -8.80 -17.94 -0.14
CA ASP A 142 -7.74 -16.99 0.23
C ASP A 142 -7.02 -16.36 -0.97
N LYS A 143 -7.57 -16.50 -2.19
CA LYS A 143 -6.97 -15.95 -3.41
C LYS A 143 -6.96 -14.42 -3.39
N ASP A 144 -5.94 -13.82 -4.00
CA ASP A 144 -5.86 -12.38 -4.16
C ASP A 144 -6.68 -11.92 -5.39
N ASN A 145 -7.90 -11.45 -5.16
CA ASN A 145 -8.82 -10.97 -6.20
C ASN A 145 -9.70 -9.83 -5.68
N HIS A 146 -10.31 -9.07 -6.60
CA HIS A 146 -11.13 -7.89 -6.29
C HIS A 146 -12.22 -8.16 -5.23
N THR A 147 -12.97 -9.26 -5.39
CA THR A 147 -14.04 -9.65 -4.46
C THR A 147 -13.52 -9.86 -3.05
N ASN A 148 -12.44 -10.62 -2.91
CA ASN A 148 -11.82 -10.88 -1.60
C ASN A 148 -11.26 -9.60 -0.99
N ARG A 149 -10.60 -8.73 -1.77
CA ARG A 149 -10.06 -7.45 -1.26
C ARG A 149 -11.16 -6.52 -0.75
N SER A 150 -12.24 -6.38 -1.51
CA SER A 150 -13.40 -5.58 -1.12
C SER A 150 -14.03 -6.12 0.16
N LYS A 151 -14.24 -7.43 0.24
CA LYS A 151 -14.81 -8.09 1.42
C LYS A 151 -13.90 -8.00 2.65
N ILE A 152 -12.58 -8.08 2.46
CA ILE A 152 -11.60 -7.86 3.53
C ILE A 152 -11.73 -6.45 4.09
N HIS A 153 -11.75 -5.44 3.23
CA HIS A 153 -11.87 -4.04 3.68
C HIS A 153 -13.19 -3.80 4.42
N GLU A 154 -14.31 -4.29 3.91
CA GLU A 154 -15.61 -4.20 4.58
C GLU A 154 -15.65 -4.94 5.92
N THR A 155 -15.07 -6.14 5.98
CA THR A 155 -15.02 -6.95 7.19
C THR A 155 -14.15 -6.27 8.24
N SER A 156 -12.98 -5.77 7.86
CA SER A 156 -12.10 -5.03 8.76
C SER A 156 -12.75 -3.73 9.25
N LYS A 157 -13.52 -3.03 8.42
CA LYS A 157 -14.35 -1.88 8.84
C LYS A 157 -15.39 -2.26 9.90
N LYS A 158 -16.09 -3.37 9.71
CA LYS A 158 -17.08 -3.87 10.68
C LYS A 158 -16.43 -4.24 12.01
N ILE A 159 -15.29 -4.94 11.97
CA ILE A 159 -14.51 -5.27 13.17
C ILE A 159 -14.07 -4.00 13.87
N ALA A 160 -13.47 -3.06 13.13
CA ALA A 160 -12.97 -1.80 13.67
C ALA A 160 -14.06 -1.00 14.36
N LEU A 161 -15.24 -0.88 13.73
CA LEU A 161 -16.41 -0.23 14.31
C LEU A 161 -16.90 -0.92 15.58
N ALA A 162 -16.99 -2.26 15.58
CA ALA A 162 -17.51 -3.03 16.71
C ALA A 162 -16.62 -2.91 17.96
N VAL A 163 -15.31 -2.75 17.79
CA VAL A 163 -14.36 -2.62 18.91
C VAL A 163 -13.94 -1.16 19.20
N GLY A 164 -14.41 -0.19 18.41
CA GLY A 164 -14.05 1.22 18.57
C GLY A 164 -12.58 1.53 18.23
N THR A 165 -12.04 0.96 17.15
CA THR A 165 -10.65 1.18 16.70
C THR A 165 -10.56 1.55 15.22
N LYS A 166 -9.34 1.66 14.68
CA LYS A 166 -9.07 1.91 13.25
C LYS A 166 -8.95 0.61 12.45
N VAL A 167 -9.29 0.65 11.17
CA VAL A 167 -9.13 -0.47 10.22
C VAL A 167 -7.65 -0.90 10.15
N SER A 168 -6.73 0.06 10.15
CA SER A 168 -5.28 -0.17 10.21
C SER A 168 -4.82 -0.92 11.47
N VAL A 169 -5.52 -0.77 12.60
CA VAL A 169 -5.21 -1.56 13.81
C VAL A 169 -5.67 -3.01 13.64
N VAL A 170 -6.83 -3.22 13.01
CA VAL A 170 -7.30 -4.58 12.67
C VAL A 170 -6.30 -5.26 11.73
N ASP A 171 -5.83 -4.56 10.70
CA ASP A 171 -4.78 -5.02 9.78
C ASP A 171 -3.52 -5.45 10.54
N ALA A 172 -2.99 -4.57 11.39
CA ALA A 172 -1.78 -4.83 12.17
C ALA A 172 -1.93 -6.04 13.11
N VAL A 173 -3.06 -6.14 13.82
CA VAL A 173 -3.32 -7.26 14.74
C VAL A 173 -3.39 -8.58 13.98
N PHE A 174 -4.13 -8.64 12.88
CA PHE A 174 -4.24 -9.87 12.08
C PHE A 174 -2.91 -10.24 11.42
N TRP A 175 -2.13 -9.25 10.98
CA TRP A 175 -0.79 -9.47 10.48
C TRP A 175 0.11 -10.10 11.56
N LEU A 176 0.16 -9.52 12.77
CA LEU A 176 0.92 -10.08 13.91
C LEU A 176 0.45 -11.50 14.26
N TYR A 177 -0.86 -11.72 14.27
CA TYR A 177 -1.46 -13.02 14.56
C TYR A 177 -1.06 -14.10 13.56
N GLY A 178 -0.84 -13.71 12.30
CA GLY A 178 -0.46 -14.61 11.22
C GLY A 178 1.04 -14.70 10.93
N SER A 179 1.84 -13.71 11.34
CA SER A 179 3.27 -13.61 11.04
C SER A 179 4.14 -13.92 12.26
N GLY A 180 3.78 -13.42 13.44
CA GLY A 180 4.56 -13.52 14.67
C GLY A 180 6.00 -13.03 14.54
N SER A 181 6.24 -12.05 13.68
CA SER A 181 7.59 -11.69 13.25
C SER A 181 7.96 -10.27 13.70
N THR A 182 7.90 -10.02 15.02
CA THR A 182 8.35 -8.73 15.60
C THR A 182 9.09 -8.96 16.92
N GLU A 183 9.76 -7.93 17.43
CA GLU A 183 10.40 -7.96 18.75
C GLU A 183 9.40 -8.15 19.90
N TYR A 184 8.13 -7.75 19.70
CA TYR A 184 7.07 -7.85 20.72
C TYR A 184 6.25 -9.13 20.64
N VAL A 185 6.22 -9.78 19.47
CA VAL A 185 5.42 -10.99 19.22
C VAL A 185 6.34 -12.11 18.76
N GLN A 186 6.56 -13.08 19.64
CA GLN A 186 7.56 -14.14 19.47
C GLN A 186 7.19 -15.21 18.45
N TYR A 187 5.90 -15.46 18.23
CA TYR A 187 5.42 -16.46 17.28
C TYR A 187 4.01 -16.16 16.79
N GLY A 188 3.70 -16.64 15.59
CA GLY A 188 2.39 -16.47 14.97
C GLY A 188 1.44 -17.58 15.43
N ILE A 189 0.16 -17.27 15.57
CA ILE A 189 -0.88 -18.24 15.91
C ILE A 189 -1.45 -18.88 14.65
N CYS A 190 -1.90 -18.07 13.69
CA CYS A 190 -2.54 -18.52 12.45
C CYS A 190 -1.55 -18.51 11.28
N THR A 191 -0.41 -19.18 11.46
CA THR A 191 0.63 -19.33 10.44
C THR A 191 0.18 -20.24 9.29
N ASN A 192 0.85 -20.14 8.14
CA ASN A 192 0.58 -21.04 7.02
C ASN A 192 0.95 -22.49 7.37
N ASN A 193 2.15 -22.67 7.95
CA ASN A 193 2.69 -23.96 8.35
C ASN A 193 2.60 -24.10 9.87
N LYS A 194 1.97 -25.19 10.34
CA LYS A 194 1.81 -25.52 11.78
C LYS A 194 1.13 -24.41 12.59
N PRO A 195 -0.14 -24.04 12.28
CA PRO A 195 -0.88 -23.09 13.09
C PRO A 195 -1.08 -23.63 14.51
N LYS A 196 -0.98 -22.76 15.52
CA LYS A 196 -1.14 -23.09 16.94
C LYS A 196 -2.61 -23.02 17.35
N CYS A 197 -3.45 -23.85 16.74
CA CYS A 197 -4.90 -23.79 16.93
C CYS A 197 -5.36 -24.01 18.38
N ASN A 198 -4.60 -24.75 19.19
CA ASN A 198 -4.90 -24.97 20.61
C ASN A 198 -4.75 -23.69 21.45
N GLU A 199 -3.83 -22.80 21.04
CA GLU A 199 -3.54 -21.50 21.65
C GLU A 199 -4.36 -20.36 20.99
N CYS A 200 -5.17 -20.67 19.98
CA CYS A 200 -5.93 -19.67 19.23
C CYS A 200 -7.22 -19.30 19.95
N GLU A 201 -7.35 -18.03 20.34
CA GLU A 201 -8.58 -17.49 20.98
C GLU A 201 -9.80 -17.53 20.05
N LEU A 202 -9.58 -17.61 18.74
CA LEU A 202 -10.64 -17.71 17.74
C LEU A 202 -11.06 -19.16 17.42
N LYS A 203 -10.49 -20.17 18.10
CA LYS A 203 -10.69 -21.60 17.75
C LYS A 203 -12.15 -22.04 17.73
N THR A 204 -12.98 -21.50 18.63
CA THR A 204 -14.41 -21.85 18.74
C THR A 204 -15.24 -21.32 17.56
N MET A 205 -14.75 -20.30 16.88
CA MET A 205 -15.41 -19.65 15.74
C MET A 205 -14.74 -20.03 14.40
N CYS A 206 -13.58 -20.66 14.45
CA CYS A 206 -12.76 -20.99 13.30
C CYS A 206 -13.34 -22.19 12.54
N LYS A 207 -13.41 -22.11 11.21
CA LYS A 207 -13.85 -23.21 10.34
C LYS A 207 -12.70 -24.07 9.83
N TYR A 208 -11.47 -23.72 10.17
CA TYR A 208 -10.27 -24.45 9.77
C TYR A 208 -10.01 -25.63 10.71
N THR A 209 -10.03 -26.83 10.14
CA THR A 209 -9.58 -28.05 10.80
C THR A 209 -8.11 -28.28 10.42
N PRO A 210 -7.17 -28.27 11.39
CA PRO A 210 -5.79 -28.66 11.12
C PRO A 210 -5.73 -30.09 10.61
N PRO A 211 -4.79 -30.40 9.68
CA PRO A 211 -4.51 -31.78 9.30
C PRO A 211 -3.91 -32.59 10.46
#